data_AF-A0A1J7JEE8-F1
#
_entry.id   AF-A0A1J7JEE8-F1
#
_cell.length_a   1.000
_cell.length_b   1.000
_cell.length_c   1.000
_cell.angle_alpha   90.00
_cell.angle_beta   90.00
_cell.angle_gamma   90.00
#
_symmetry.space_group_name_H-M   'P 1'
#
loop_
_entity.id
_entity.type
_entity.pdbx_description
1 polymer ?
#
loop_
_entity_poly.entity_id
_entity_poly.type
_entity_poly.pdbx_seq_one_letter_code
_entity_poly.pdbx_strand_id
1 'polypeptide(L)'
;MESQERNMPFIKNLASSDRKLRTKSLESLRNFLSARQVASSLSPLDILKMWKGLFYALWMCDRPLPQQALAQDLADLVYVLPDSGDGAVVVAWLRGFWATMAREWTGVDVLRLDKFLMLVRRVLGASLAWMKVREDGEGAQKKRKSSGKEKRKSRWDAKRVDAVLGVLGDYPFVLEEDAKSRKQEEEVEQESEKTDDDKLTPQFVPVGLKLHALDIWVDEAEKVGLLEDEDEEAKDIMRRITAIVDELEKGTTSPGVRIRAKQSLLDDRLPFNNIAGSDAGSE
;
A
#
# COMPACT_ATOMS: atom_id res chain seq x y z
N MET A 1 23.05 18.16 -2.28
CA MET A 1 23.88 17.13 -1.62
C MET A 1 23.80 15.91 -2.52
N GLU A 2 24.90 15.51 -3.17
CA GLU A 2 24.96 14.24 -3.90
C GLU A 2 24.48 13.12 -2.97
N SER A 3 23.48 12.37 -3.42
CA SER A 3 23.00 11.17 -2.74
C SER A 3 24.14 10.16 -2.74
N GLN A 4 24.90 10.10 -1.63
CA GLN A 4 25.94 9.09 -1.44
C GLN A 4 25.32 7.71 -1.71
N GLU A 5 25.84 7.03 -2.73
CA GLU A 5 25.27 5.78 -3.18
C GLU A 5 25.39 4.72 -2.07
N ARG A 6 24.26 4.38 -1.44
CA ARG A 6 24.26 3.38 -0.37
C ARG A 6 24.56 2.01 -0.95
N ASN A 7 25.60 1.37 -0.44
CA ASN A 7 25.98 0.04 -0.86
C ASN A 7 24.96 -1.00 -0.36
N MET A 8 24.05 -1.40 -1.25
CA MET A 8 23.02 -2.43 -1.02
C MET A 8 23.26 -3.65 -1.93
N PRO A 9 24.29 -4.47 -1.66
CA PRO A 9 24.75 -5.52 -2.58
C PRO A 9 23.72 -6.63 -2.77
N PHE A 10 22.79 -6.80 -1.83
CA PHE A 10 21.72 -7.80 -1.90
C PHE A 10 20.69 -7.51 -2.99
N ILE A 11 20.54 -6.26 -3.46
CA ILE A 11 19.52 -5.90 -4.46
C ILE A 11 19.72 -6.65 -5.78
N LYS A 12 20.97 -6.73 -6.26
CA LYS A 12 21.28 -7.45 -7.52
C LYS A 12 20.92 -8.94 -7.42
N ASN A 13 21.08 -9.52 -6.24
CA ASN A 13 20.85 -10.93 -5.98
C ASN A 13 19.36 -11.27 -5.83
N LEU A 14 18.48 -10.29 -5.58
CA LEU A 14 17.02 -10.49 -5.58
C LEU A 14 16.50 -10.91 -6.96
N ALA A 15 17.15 -10.47 -8.05
CA ALA A 15 16.80 -10.82 -9.43
C ALA A 15 17.58 -12.03 -9.98
N SER A 16 18.37 -12.71 -9.15
CA SER A 16 19.16 -13.88 -9.58
C SER A 16 18.27 -15.03 -10.04
N SER A 17 18.73 -15.82 -11.01
CA SER A 17 18.07 -17.08 -11.40
C SER A 17 18.15 -18.15 -10.31
N ASP A 18 19.17 -18.10 -9.43
CA ASP A 18 19.30 -19.01 -8.29
C ASP A 18 18.32 -18.65 -7.16
N ARG A 19 17.36 -19.55 -6.92
CA ARG A 19 16.38 -19.44 -5.83
C ARG A 19 17.03 -19.27 -4.46
N LYS A 20 18.10 -20.02 -4.15
CA LYS A 20 18.76 -19.94 -2.84
C LYS A 20 19.37 -18.57 -2.61
N LEU A 21 19.96 -17.99 -3.66
CA LEU A 21 20.53 -16.66 -3.61
C LEU A 21 19.46 -15.57 -3.41
N ARG A 22 18.30 -15.70 -4.09
CA ARG A 22 17.15 -14.82 -3.87
C ARG A 22 16.64 -14.87 -2.43
N THR A 23 16.45 -16.07 -1.87
CA THR A 23 15.97 -16.26 -0.49
C THR A 23 16.91 -15.61 0.53
N LYS A 24 18.22 -15.87 0.43
CA LYS A 24 19.22 -15.24 1.32
C LYS A 24 19.24 -13.71 1.20
N SER A 25 19.00 -13.19 -0.01
CA SER A 25 18.97 -11.75 -0.26
C SER A 25 17.72 -11.10 0.32
N LEU A 26 16.58 -11.80 0.31
CA LEU A 26 15.35 -11.35 0.96
C LEU A 26 15.51 -11.32 2.49
N GLU A 27 16.16 -12.33 3.08
CA GLU A 27 16.50 -12.33 4.50
C GLU A 27 17.44 -11.16 4.87
N SER A 28 18.45 -10.91 4.03
CA SER A 28 19.36 -9.77 4.20
C SER A 28 18.62 -8.44 4.14
N LEU A 29 17.67 -8.30 3.21
CA LEU A 29 16.82 -7.11 3.08
C LEU A 29 15.93 -6.94 4.31
N ARG A 30 15.34 -8.02 4.84
CA ARG A 30 14.55 -7.96 6.09
C ARG A 30 15.37 -7.44 7.27
N ASN A 31 16.57 -7.98 7.47
CA ASN A 31 17.47 -7.53 8.53
C ASN A 31 17.84 -6.05 8.33
N PHE A 32 18.14 -5.64 7.09
CA PHE A 32 18.46 -4.27 6.75
C PHE A 32 17.30 -3.30 7.05
N LEU A 33 16.06 -3.67 6.71
CA LEU A 33 14.86 -2.85 6.99
C LEU A 33 14.51 -2.77 8.48
N SER A 34 14.80 -3.81 9.27
CA SER A 34 14.54 -3.80 10.72
C SER A 34 15.45 -2.84 11.50
N ALA A 35 16.61 -2.47 10.93
CA ALA A 35 17.56 -1.59 11.58
C ALA A 35 17.05 -0.13 11.55
N ARG A 36 16.51 0.36 12.68
CA ARG A 36 15.86 1.67 12.77
C ARG A 36 16.66 2.83 12.17
N GLN A 37 17.96 2.89 12.45
CA GLN A 37 18.84 3.97 11.96
C GLN A 37 19.01 3.97 10.44
N VAL A 38 18.99 2.77 9.85
CA VAL A 38 19.08 2.59 8.41
C VAL A 38 17.76 2.95 7.75
N ALA A 39 16.67 2.35 8.21
CA ALA A 39 15.35 2.52 7.61
C ALA A 39 14.83 3.98 7.70
N SER A 40 15.12 4.67 8.81
CA SER A 40 14.70 6.08 8.99
C SER A 40 15.47 7.07 8.12
N SER A 41 16.56 6.63 7.46
CA SER A 41 17.39 7.48 6.62
C SER A 41 17.35 7.07 5.15
N LEU A 42 16.47 6.13 4.76
CA LEU A 42 16.31 5.69 3.38
C LEU A 42 15.79 6.83 2.51
N SER A 43 16.48 7.09 1.40
CA SER A 43 15.99 8.00 0.38
C SER A 43 14.88 7.35 -0.45
N PRO A 44 14.03 8.14 -1.14
CA PRO A 44 13.08 7.61 -2.12
C PRO A 44 13.77 6.70 -3.17
N LEU A 45 14.94 7.09 -3.66
CA LEU A 45 15.76 6.29 -4.58
C LEU A 45 16.11 4.91 -4.04
N ASP A 46 16.54 4.83 -2.77
CA ASP A 46 16.92 3.57 -2.14
C ASP A 46 15.72 2.61 -2.12
N ILE A 47 14.55 3.14 -1.77
CA ILE A 47 13.29 2.40 -1.72
C ILE A 47 12.89 1.92 -3.13
N LEU A 48 13.00 2.79 -4.14
CA LEU A 48 12.70 2.42 -5.53
C LEU A 48 13.66 1.35 -6.07
N LYS A 49 14.96 1.43 -5.75
CA LYS A 49 15.95 0.40 -6.08
C LYS A 49 15.60 -0.94 -5.43
N MET A 50 15.19 -0.93 -4.16
CA MET A 50 14.78 -2.14 -3.44
C MET A 50 13.50 -2.75 -4.03
N TRP A 51 12.44 -1.95 -4.22
CA TRP A 51 11.19 -2.45 -4.79
C TRP A 51 11.35 -2.96 -6.22
N LYS A 52 12.23 -2.36 -7.03
CA LYS A 52 12.61 -2.94 -8.33
C LYS A 52 13.23 -4.33 -8.16
N GLY A 53 14.16 -4.51 -7.21
CA GLY A 53 14.72 -5.82 -6.89
C GLY A 53 13.65 -6.84 -6.46
N LEU A 54 12.73 -6.44 -5.58
CA LEU A 54 11.63 -7.28 -5.11
C LEU A 54 10.64 -7.66 -6.23
N PHE A 55 10.33 -6.71 -7.12
CA PHE A 55 9.53 -6.94 -8.31
C PHE A 55 10.13 -8.05 -9.17
N TYR A 56 11.44 -7.97 -9.46
CA TYR A 56 12.12 -9.02 -10.23
C TYR A 56 12.31 -10.33 -9.46
N ALA A 57 12.35 -10.32 -8.12
CA ALA A 57 12.32 -11.54 -7.33
C ALA A 57 11.02 -12.32 -7.55
N LEU A 58 9.88 -11.64 -7.59
CA LEU A 58 8.58 -12.24 -7.91
C LEU A 58 8.48 -12.59 -9.41
N TRP A 59 9.04 -11.77 -10.30
CA TRP A 59 9.13 -12.05 -11.72
C TRP A 59 9.78 -13.40 -12.01
N MET A 60 10.89 -13.71 -11.31
CA MET A 60 11.64 -14.97 -11.44
C MET A 60 11.04 -16.14 -10.64
N CYS A 61 9.89 -15.95 -9.99
CA CYS A 61 9.18 -16.99 -9.26
C CYS A 61 8.09 -17.61 -10.15
N ASP A 62 8.29 -18.85 -10.61
CA ASP A 62 7.41 -19.51 -11.59
C ASP A 62 6.48 -20.57 -10.98
N ARG A 63 6.70 -20.95 -9.72
CA ARG A 63 5.91 -22.00 -9.05
C ARG A 63 4.76 -21.36 -8.25
N PRO A 64 3.51 -21.85 -8.36
CA PRO A 64 2.35 -21.21 -7.73
C PRO A 64 2.45 -21.02 -6.21
N LEU A 65 2.76 -22.08 -5.44
CA LEU A 65 2.88 -21.97 -3.98
C LEU A 65 4.01 -21.02 -3.54
N PRO A 66 5.22 -21.09 -4.13
CA PRO A 66 6.25 -20.08 -3.91
C PRO A 66 5.86 -18.64 -4.30
N GLN A 67 5.04 -18.43 -5.34
CA GLN A 67 4.54 -17.09 -5.68
C GLN A 67 3.63 -16.55 -4.57
N GLN A 68 2.71 -17.37 -4.05
CA GLN A 68 1.82 -16.99 -2.96
C GLN A 68 2.59 -16.65 -1.69
N ALA A 69 3.53 -17.52 -1.30
CA ALA A 69 4.39 -17.29 -0.13
C ALA A 69 5.24 -16.02 -0.29
N LEU A 70 5.86 -15.83 -1.46
CA LEU A 70 6.67 -14.64 -1.72
C LEU A 70 5.81 -13.38 -1.70
N ALA A 71 4.63 -13.36 -2.32
CA ALA A 71 3.75 -12.20 -2.29
C ALA A 71 3.33 -11.81 -0.86
N GLN A 72 3.08 -12.81 0.00
CA GLN A 72 2.83 -12.58 1.42
C GLN A 72 4.07 -12.02 2.11
N ASP A 73 5.24 -12.64 1.90
CA ASP A 73 6.51 -12.17 2.46
C ASP A 73 6.82 -10.71 2.12
N LEU A 74 6.57 -10.31 0.87
CA LEU A 74 6.77 -8.94 0.41
C LEU A 74 5.79 -7.96 1.06
N ALA A 75 4.52 -8.35 1.21
CA ALA A 75 3.52 -7.54 1.90
C ALA A 75 3.85 -7.35 3.38
N ASP A 76 4.35 -8.39 4.05
CA ASP A 76 4.69 -8.37 5.47
C ASP A 76 5.95 -7.55 5.80
N LEU A 77 6.71 -7.09 4.79
CA LEU A 77 7.84 -6.18 4.99
C LEU A 77 7.40 -4.87 5.67
N VAL A 78 6.13 -4.48 5.53
CA VAL A 78 5.57 -3.30 6.21
C VAL A 78 5.68 -3.40 7.74
N TYR A 79 5.60 -4.61 8.29
CA TYR A 79 5.69 -4.87 9.74
C TYR A 79 7.12 -4.99 10.25
N VAL A 80 8.09 -5.16 9.34
CA VAL A 80 9.52 -5.23 9.67
C VAL A 80 10.11 -3.82 9.85
N LEU A 81 9.52 -2.82 9.20
CA LEU A 81 9.97 -1.43 9.28
C LEU A 81 9.78 -0.86 10.70
N PRO A 82 10.70 0.02 11.14
CA PRO A 82 10.59 0.65 12.45
C PRO A 82 9.37 1.56 12.52
N ASP A 83 8.68 1.48 13.64
CA ASP A 83 7.59 2.40 13.96
C ASP A 83 8.17 3.74 14.42
N SER A 84 8.03 4.76 13.58
CA SER A 84 8.48 6.13 13.84
C SER A 84 7.42 6.94 14.61
N GLY A 85 6.24 6.37 14.88
CA GLY A 85 5.12 7.04 15.56
C GLY A 85 4.31 8.00 14.68
N ASP A 86 4.85 8.41 13.53
CA ASP A 86 4.15 9.12 12.45
C ASP A 86 3.98 8.26 11.19
N GLY A 87 4.61 7.08 11.14
CA GLY A 87 4.50 6.17 10.01
C GLY A 87 5.31 6.58 8.78
N ALA A 88 6.15 7.61 8.86
CA ALA A 88 6.81 8.20 7.68
C ALA A 88 7.61 7.18 6.87
N VAL A 89 8.34 6.29 7.54
CA VAL A 89 9.14 5.23 6.89
C VAL A 89 8.23 4.23 6.14
N VAL A 90 7.10 3.86 6.75
CA VAL A 90 6.12 2.96 6.13
C VAL A 90 5.46 3.64 4.94
N VAL A 91 5.09 4.91 5.05
CA VAL A 91 4.54 5.69 3.94
C VAL A 91 5.52 5.73 2.78
N ALA A 92 6.79 6.07 3.03
CA ALA A 92 7.82 6.09 1.98
C ALA A 92 7.97 4.72 1.31
N TRP A 93 7.94 3.64 2.10
CA TRP A 93 7.99 2.26 1.60
C TRP A 93 6.79 1.91 0.71
N LEU A 94 5.57 2.24 1.14
CA LEU A 94 4.34 2.00 0.37
C LEU A 94 4.28 2.86 -0.90
N ARG A 95 4.70 4.14 -0.83
CA ARG A 95 4.84 4.99 -2.02
C ARG A 95 5.81 4.37 -3.03
N GLY A 96 6.95 3.85 -2.58
CA GLY A 96 7.89 3.13 -3.44
C GLY A 96 7.32 1.87 -4.08
N PHE A 97 6.45 1.14 -3.37
CA PHE A 97 5.71 0.00 -3.93
C PHE A 97 4.82 0.44 -5.08
N TRP A 98 3.91 1.38 -4.82
CA TRP A 98 2.94 1.85 -5.82
C TRP A 98 3.65 2.52 -7.00
N ALA A 99 4.74 3.24 -6.75
CA ALA A 99 5.58 3.82 -7.79
C ALA A 99 6.18 2.77 -8.71
N THR A 100 6.74 1.70 -8.12
CA THR A 100 7.29 0.57 -8.88
C THR A 100 6.21 -0.16 -9.66
N MET A 101 5.06 -0.45 -9.05
CA MET A 101 3.95 -1.10 -9.74
C MET A 101 3.42 -0.24 -10.89
N ALA A 102 3.27 1.08 -10.69
CA ALA A 102 2.82 1.99 -11.74
C ALA A 102 3.81 2.04 -12.93
N ARG A 103 5.12 2.05 -12.66
CA ARG A 103 6.15 2.05 -13.71
C ARG A 103 6.15 0.75 -14.52
N GLU A 104 6.06 -0.39 -13.85
CA GLU A 104 6.26 -1.71 -14.48
C GLU A 104 4.97 -2.34 -15.03
N TRP A 105 3.78 -1.86 -14.62
CA TRP A 105 2.49 -2.54 -14.87
C TRP A 105 2.24 -2.92 -16.33
N THR A 106 2.53 -2.00 -17.25
CA THR A 106 2.27 -2.19 -18.69
C THR A 106 3.26 -3.15 -19.35
N GLY A 107 4.41 -3.41 -18.70
CA GLY A 107 5.41 -4.38 -19.13
C GLY A 107 5.16 -5.80 -18.64
N VAL A 108 4.17 -6.01 -17.76
CA VAL A 108 3.80 -7.35 -17.27
C VAL A 108 2.96 -8.05 -18.33
N ASP A 109 3.47 -9.17 -18.84
CA ASP A 109 2.73 -10.01 -19.79
C ASP A 109 1.63 -10.82 -19.09
N VAL A 110 0.65 -11.26 -19.88
CA VAL A 110 -0.56 -11.96 -19.40
C VAL A 110 -0.24 -13.20 -18.58
N LEU A 111 0.83 -13.95 -18.91
CA LEU A 111 1.20 -15.18 -18.19
C LEU A 111 1.78 -14.90 -16.79
N ARG A 112 2.20 -13.66 -16.54
CA ARG A 112 2.77 -13.22 -15.25
C ARG A 112 1.79 -12.36 -14.45
N LEU A 113 0.70 -11.89 -15.05
CA LEU A 113 -0.18 -10.90 -14.44
C LEU A 113 -0.75 -11.37 -13.09
N ASP A 114 -1.22 -12.62 -13.00
CA ASP A 114 -1.87 -13.17 -11.79
C ASP A 114 -1.07 -12.99 -10.50
N LYS A 115 0.25 -13.26 -10.53
CA LYS A 115 1.08 -13.11 -9.33
C LYS A 115 1.28 -11.65 -8.93
N PHE A 116 1.26 -10.73 -9.89
CA PHE A 116 1.34 -9.29 -9.60
C PHE A 116 -0.01 -8.73 -9.13
N LEU A 117 -1.13 -9.21 -9.67
CA LEU A 117 -2.46 -8.92 -9.12
C LEU A 117 -2.55 -9.37 -7.65
N MET A 118 -2.06 -10.57 -7.35
CA MET A 118 -1.98 -11.09 -5.99
C MET A 118 -1.07 -10.24 -5.09
N LEU A 119 0.11 -9.82 -5.58
CA LEU A 119 1.01 -8.95 -4.82
C LEU A 119 0.33 -7.64 -4.43
N VAL A 120 -0.33 -6.96 -5.37
CA VAL A 120 -1.09 -5.72 -5.09
C VAL A 120 -2.16 -5.97 -4.03
N ARG A 121 -2.90 -7.08 -4.15
CA ARG A 121 -3.91 -7.46 -3.16
C ARG A 121 -3.32 -7.64 -1.76
N ARG A 122 -2.20 -8.36 -1.63
CA ARG A 122 -1.54 -8.61 -0.34
C ARG A 122 -0.96 -7.33 0.27
N VAL A 123 -0.31 -6.49 -0.53
CA VAL A 123 0.26 -5.23 -0.05
C VAL A 123 -0.84 -4.26 0.38
N LEU A 124 -1.95 -4.17 -0.36
CA LEU A 124 -3.10 -3.36 0.03
C LEU A 124 -3.69 -3.86 1.36
N GLY A 125 -3.96 -5.17 1.48
CA GLY A 125 -4.47 -5.76 2.72
C GLY A 125 -3.55 -5.55 3.92
N ALA A 126 -2.23 -5.71 3.74
CA ALA A 126 -1.26 -5.43 4.80
C ALA A 126 -1.20 -3.94 5.16
N SER A 127 -1.37 -3.04 4.20
CA SER A 127 -1.43 -1.59 4.44
C SER A 127 -2.65 -1.23 5.28
N LEU A 128 -3.82 -1.76 4.94
CA LEU A 128 -5.06 -1.54 5.69
C LEU A 128 -4.98 -2.15 7.10
N ALA A 129 -4.41 -3.35 7.23
CA ALA A 129 -4.21 -3.99 8.54
C ALA A 129 -3.23 -3.22 9.42
N TRP A 130 -2.20 -2.60 8.83
CA TRP A 130 -1.21 -1.79 9.55
C TRP A 130 -1.80 -0.51 10.17
N MET A 131 -2.98 -0.05 9.70
CA MET A 131 -3.72 1.06 10.30
C MET A 131 -4.20 0.76 11.74
N LYS A 132 -4.27 -0.50 12.14
CA LYS A 132 -4.66 -0.88 13.50
C LYS A 132 -3.61 -0.44 14.53
N VAL A 133 -4.07 -0.08 15.72
CA VAL A 133 -3.17 0.17 16.86
C VAL A 133 -2.40 -1.11 17.17
N ARG A 134 -1.09 -1.00 17.39
CA ARG A 134 -0.29 -2.15 17.82
C ARG A 134 -0.77 -2.61 19.19
N GLU A 135 -1.10 -3.88 19.29
CA GLU A 135 -1.19 -4.55 20.58
C GLU A 135 0.24 -4.79 21.05
N ASP A 136 0.74 -3.91 21.93
CA ASP A 136 1.97 -4.20 22.65
C ASP A 136 1.75 -5.53 23.40
N GLY A 137 2.50 -6.56 23.03
CA GLY A 137 2.30 -7.92 23.52
C GLY A 137 2.15 -8.00 25.05
N GLU A 138 1.35 -8.97 25.49
CA GLU A 138 0.88 -9.29 26.86
C GLU A 138 1.96 -9.36 27.96
N GLY A 139 2.69 -8.26 28.20
CA GLY A 139 3.79 -8.17 29.17
C GLY A 139 3.63 -7.07 30.22
N ALA A 140 2.63 -6.19 30.10
CA ALA A 140 2.42 -5.07 31.02
C ALA A 140 1.12 -5.17 31.86
N GLN A 141 0.42 -6.31 31.85
CA GLN A 141 -0.74 -6.54 32.70
C GLN A 141 -0.33 -7.03 34.10
N LYS A 142 0.30 -6.14 34.88
CA LYS A 142 0.26 -6.23 36.35
C LYS A 142 0.50 -4.86 37.00
N LYS A 143 -0.58 -4.07 37.03
CA LYS A 143 -1.01 -3.13 38.07
C LYS A 143 -1.63 -1.88 37.44
N ARG A 144 -2.96 -1.84 37.43
CA ARG A 144 -3.74 -0.76 38.06
C ARG A 144 -5.23 -1.05 37.85
N LYS A 145 -5.86 -1.65 38.87
CA LYS A 145 -7.28 -1.41 39.13
C LYS A 145 -7.40 0.04 39.60
N SER A 146 -7.91 0.92 38.76
CA SER A 146 -8.64 2.10 39.23
C SER A 146 -9.88 2.26 38.38
N SER A 147 -11.02 2.09 39.03
CA SER A 147 -12.35 2.42 38.54
C SER A 147 -12.39 3.85 38.02
N GLY A 148 -12.50 3.99 36.70
CA GLY A 148 -12.75 5.24 36.01
C GLY A 148 -13.22 4.87 34.62
N LYS A 149 -14.35 5.44 34.18
CA LYS A 149 -15.03 5.24 32.88
C LYS A 149 -14.01 4.96 31.77
N GLU A 150 -13.81 3.68 31.44
CA GLU A 150 -12.79 3.24 30.48
C GLU A 150 -13.14 3.82 29.12
N LYS A 151 -12.41 4.85 28.70
CA LYS A 151 -12.48 5.39 27.35
C LYS A 151 -12.03 4.24 26.44
N ARG A 152 -12.96 3.67 25.67
CA ARG A 152 -12.69 2.53 24.76
C ARG A 152 -11.40 2.85 23.99
N LYS A 153 -10.36 2.03 24.15
CA LYS A 153 -9.08 2.22 23.44
C LYS A 153 -9.41 2.10 21.95
N SER A 154 -9.14 3.15 21.18
CA SER A 154 -9.37 3.19 19.74
C SER A 154 -8.66 2.02 19.06
N ARG A 155 -9.34 1.35 18.12
CA ARG A 155 -8.82 0.19 17.39
C ARG A 155 -7.86 0.63 16.28
N TRP A 156 -7.98 1.88 15.83
CA TRP A 156 -7.29 2.42 14.66
C TRP A 156 -6.34 3.56 15.06
N ASP A 157 -5.12 3.54 14.52
CA ASP A 157 -4.16 4.61 14.71
C ASP A 157 -4.41 5.70 13.66
N ALA A 158 -4.95 6.85 14.08
CA ALA A 158 -5.35 7.93 13.20
C ALA A 158 -4.23 8.39 12.25
N LYS A 159 -2.97 8.44 12.72
CA LYS A 159 -1.85 8.85 11.87
C LYS A 159 -1.57 7.83 10.78
N ARG A 160 -1.70 6.54 11.10
CA ARG A 160 -1.53 5.46 10.13
C ARG A 160 -2.66 5.40 9.13
N VAL A 161 -3.89 5.67 9.57
CA VAL A 161 -5.05 5.83 8.69
C VAL A 161 -4.78 6.96 7.70
N ASP A 162 -4.42 8.14 8.17
CA ASP A 162 -4.13 9.29 7.31
C ASP A 162 -3.01 8.99 6.31
N ALA A 163 -1.94 8.35 6.78
CA ALA A 163 -0.82 7.88 5.97
C ALA A 163 -1.25 6.93 4.84
N VAL A 164 -2.01 5.89 5.16
CA VAL A 164 -2.44 4.88 4.17
C VAL A 164 -3.44 5.46 3.18
N LEU A 165 -4.42 6.25 3.65
CA LEU A 165 -5.38 6.92 2.78
C LEU A 165 -4.71 7.93 1.85
N GLY A 166 -3.70 8.66 2.34
CA GLY A 166 -2.86 9.52 1.51
C GLY A 166 -2.20 8.75 0.37
N VAL A 167 -1.62 7.57 0.65
CA VAL A 167 -1.04 6.71 -0.39
C VAL A 167 -2.07 6.23 -1.41
N LEU A 168 -3.30 5.91 -0.98
CA LEU A 168 -4.38 5.50 -1.88
C LEU A 168 -4.80 6.65 -2.82
N GLY A 169 -4.95 7.86 -2.29
CA GLY A 169 -5.23 9.07 -3.08
C GLY A 169 -4.07 9.46 -4.00
N ASP A 170 -2.83 9.21 -3.58
CA ASP A 170 -1.63 9.57 -4.36
C ASP A 170 -1.40 8.66 -5.57
N TYR A 171 -1.84 7.39 -5.50
CA TYR A 171 -1.52 6.37 -6.51
C TYR A 171 -2.76 5.70 -7.12
N PRO A 172 -3.33 4.62 -6.54
CA PRO A 172 -4.37 3.87 -7.24
C PRO A 172 -5.63 4.69 -7.54
N PHE A 173 -5.93 5.72 -6.73
CA PHE A 173 -7.11 6.56 -6.89
C PHE A 173 -6.78 8.02 -7.25
N VAL A 174 -5.56 8.29 -7.74
CA VAL A 174 -5.18 9.62 -8.20
C VAL A 174 -5.95 10.03 -9.45
N LEU A 175 -6.32 11.31 -9.54
CA LEU A 175 -6.80 11.92 -10.78
C LEU A 175 -5.66 12.11 -11.78
N GLU A 176 -5.98 12.02 -13.08
CA GLU A 176 -4.97 12.21 -14.13
C GLU A 176 -4.40 13.64 -14.15
N GLU A 177 -5.15 14.62 -13.67
CA GLU A 177 -4.74 16.03 -13.60
C GLU A 177 -3.77 16.27 -12.44
N ASP A 178 -4.08 15.80 -11.23
CA ASP A 178 -3.21 15.93 -10.06
C ASP A 178 -1.87 15.22 -10.23
N ALA A 179 -1.85 14.11 -10.98
CA ALA A 179 -0.62 13.43 -11.36
C ALA A 179 0.25 14.26 -12.32
N LYS A 180 -0.34 15.10 -13.17
CA LYS A 180 0.38 15.99 -14.11
C LYS A 180 0.88 17.25 -13.42
N SER A 181 0.10 17.82 -12.49
CA SER A 181 0.48 19.02 -11.73
C SER A 181 1.73 18.77 -10.89
N ARG A 182 1.78 17.62 -10.18
CA ARG A 182 2.98 17.22 -9.41
C ARG A 182 4.23 17.10 -10.26
N LYS A 183 4.08 16.59 -11.48
CA LYS A 183 5.17 16.52 -12.47
C LYS A 183 5.69 17.89 -12.86
N GLN A 184 4.81 18.86 -13.08
CA GLN A 184 5.22 20.22 -13.44
C GLN A 184 5.95 20.91 -12.28
N GLU A 185 5.49 20.70 -11.05
CA GLU A 185 6.16 21.20 -9.85
C GLU A 185 7.55 20.55 -9.67
N GLU A 186 7.67 19.23 -9.84
CA GLU A 186 8.94 18.50 -9.78
C GLU A 186 9.92 18.89 -10.90
N GLU A 187 9.43 19.09 -12.14
CA GLU A 187 10.24 19.51 -13.29
C GLU A 187 10.73 20.97 -13.16
N VAL A 188 9.94 21.86 -12.54
CA VAL A 188 10.33 23.25 -12.28
C VAL A 188 11.39 23.34 -11.17
N GLU A 189 11.36 22.42 -10.19
CA GLU A 189 12.38 22.34 -9.14
C GLU A 189 13.69 21.68 -9.62
N GLN A 190 13.68 20.93 -10.73
CA GLN A 190 14.83 20.18 -11.25
C GLN A 190 15.26 20.62 -12.66
N GLU A 191 15.80 21.84 -12.80
CA GLU A 191 16.46 22.33 -14.03
C GLU A 191 17.89 21.73 -14.26
N SER A 192 18.25 20.61 -13.63
CA SER A 192 19.56 19.95 -13.80
C SER A 192 19.44 18.53 -14.38
N GLU A 193 20.52 18.02 -14.98
CA GLU A 193 20.60 16.74 -15.71
C GLU A 193 19.78 15.61 -15.07
N LYS A 194 18.97 14.91 -15.88
CA LYS A 194 18.15 13.75 -15.45
C LYS A 194 18.97 12.77 -14.62
N THR A 195 18.74 12.78 -13.32
CA THR A 195 19.37 11.85 -12.38
C THR A 195 18.77 10.45 -12.54
N ASP A 196 19.44 9.42 -12.01
CA ASP A 196 18.90 8.05 -12.02
C ASP A 196 17.59 7.91 -11.22
N ASP A 197 17.27 8.88 -10.36
CA ASP A 197 15.99 9.01 -9.65
C ASP A 197 14.82 9.22 -10.62
N ASP A 198 15.00 10.09 -11.62
CA ASP A 198 13.98 10.45 -12.61
C ASP A 198 13.55 9.26 -13.50
N LYS A 199 14.40 8.23 -13.61
CA LYS A 199 14.08 6.99 -14.35
C LYS A 199 13.21 6.01 -13.56
N LEU A 200 13.20 6.11 -12.23
CA LEU A 200 12.51 5.14 -11.38
C LEU A 200 11.16 5.66 -10.87
N THR A 201 10.93 6.97 -10.88
CA THR A 201 9.62 7.57 -10.58
C THR A 201 8.65 7.35 -11.74
N PRO A 202 7.43 6.83 -11.51
CA PRO A 202 6.47 6.62 -12.57
C PRO A 202 5.94 7.95 -13.12
N GLN A 203 5.69 7.97 -14.42
CA GLN A 203 5.19 9.16 -15.09
C GLN A 203 3.68 9.38 -14.97
N PHE A 204 2.94 8.31 -14.69
CA PHE A 204 1.49 8.27 -14.51
C PHE A 204 1.14 6.92 -13.88
N VAL A 205 -0.08 6.79 -13.35
CA VAL A 205 -0.61 5.51 -12.84
C VAL A 205 -1.41 4.81 -13.95
N PRO A 206 -1.02 3.62 -14.43
CA PRO A 206 -1.70 2.93 -15.51
C PRO A 206 -3.14 2.55 -15.17
N VAL A 207 -4.04 2.67 -16.15
CA VAL A 207 -5.48 2.35 -16.00
C VAL A 207 -5.71 0.95 -15.42
N GLY A 208 -4.96 -0.06 -15.89
CA GLY A 208 -5.10 -1.43 -15.39
C GLY A 208 -4.80 -1.59 -13.89
N LEU A 209 -3.87 -0.80 -13.34
CA LEU A 209 -3.57 -0.81 -11.92
C LEU A 209 -4.70 -0.16 -11.10
N LYS A 210 -5.28 0.94 -11.61
CA LYS A 210 -6.46 1.58 -11.00
C LYS A 210 -7.66 0.63 -10.98
N LEU A 211 -7.94 -0.03 -12.11
CA LEU A 211 -9.03 -1.00 -12.22
C LEU A 211 -8.89 -2.14 -11.22
N HIS A 212 -7.68 -2.71 -11.09
CA HIS A 212 -7.43 -3.79 -10.13
C HIS A 212 -7.57 -3.30 -8.68
N ALA A 213 -7.10 -2.10 -8.35
CA ALA A 213 -7.30 -1.55 -7.00
C ALA A 213 -8.79 -1.35 -6.69
N LEU A 214 -9.58 -0.87 -7.66
CA LEU A 214 -11.03 -0.75 -7.54
C LEU A 214 -11.74 -2.10 -7.39
N ASP A 215 -11.21 -3.17 -7.98
CA ASP A 215 -11.77 -4.53 -7.87
C ASP A 215 -11.61 -5.15 -6.48
N ILE A 216 -10.65 -4.68 -5.68
CA ILE A 216 -10.22 -5.41 -4.48
C ILE A 216 -10.31 -4.60 -3.19
N TRP A 217 -10.51 -3.28 -3.25
CA TRP A 217 -10.41 -2.45 -2.03
C TRP A 217 -11.49 -2.79 -0.99
N VAL A 218 -12.72 -3.08 -1.42
CA VAL A 218 -13.81 -3.50 -0.53
C VAL A 218 -13.48 -4.85 0.12
N ASP A 219 -12.98 -5.82 -0.66
CA ASP A 219 -12.59 -7.14 -0.15
C ASP A 219 -11.48 -7.04 0.92
N GLU A 220 -10.46 -6.23 0.66
CA GLU A 220 -9.34 -6.10 1.60
C GLU A 220 -9.74 -5.28 2.84
N ALA A 221 -10.66 -4.33 2.70
CA ALA A 221 -11.25 -3.61 3.83
C ALA A 221 -12.11 -4.53 4.71
N GLU A 222 -12.92 -5.41 4.11
CA GLU A 222 -13.74 -6.40 4.82
C GLU A 222 -12.87 -7.34 5.66
N LYS A 223 -11.78 -7.86 5.07
CA LYS A 223 -10.84 -8.76 5.76
C LYS A 223 -10.21 -8.18 7.01
N VAL A 224 -10.04 -6.86 7.06
CA VAL A 224 -9.46 -6.20 8.24
C VAL A 224 -10.51 -5.73 9.24
N GLY A 225 -11.80 -5.95 8.97
CA GLY A 225 -12.91 -5.58 9.84
C GLY A 225 -13.36 -4.13 9.70
N LEU A 226 -13.07 -3.48 8.55
CA LEU A 226 -13.52 -2.09 8.32
C LEU A 226 -15.01 -1.97 8.01
N LEU A 227 -15.68 -3.08 7.70
CA LEU A 227 -17.11 -3.13 7.38
C LEU A 227 -17.98 -3.54 8.58
N GLU A 228 -17.40 -3.62 9.79
CA GLU A 228 -18.15 -3.97 11.00
C GLU A 228 -19.08 -2.81 11.43
N ASP A 229 -20.39 -3.07 11.48
CA ASP A 229 -21.41 -2.05 11.74
C ASP A 229 -21.35 -1.41 13.13
N GLU A 230 -20.68 -2.04 14.10
CA GLU A 230 -20.58 -1.53 15.48
C GLU A 230 -19.34 -0.62 15.70
N ASP A 231 -18.47 -0.48 14.70
CA ASP A 231 -17.22 0.29 14.79
C ASP A 231 -17.34 1.63 14.06
N GLU A 232 -17.74 2.68 14.78
CA GLU A 232 -17.87 4.04 14.23
C GLU A 232 -16.57 4.60 13.65
N GLU A 233 -15.41 4.21 14.20
CA GLU A 233 -14.11 4.60 13.63
C GLU A 233 -13.87 3.91 12.29
N ALA A 234 -14.23 2.63 12.18
CA ALA A 234 -14.16 1.89 10.91
C ALA A 234 -15.09 2.51 9.84
N LYS A 235 -16.31 2.90 10.23
CA LYS A 235 -17.24 3.61 9.34
C LYS A 235 -16.68 4.94 8.84
N ASP A 236 -16.02 5.71 9.70
CA ASP A 236 -15.36 6.96 9.29
C ASP A 236 -14.25 6.70 8.27
N ILE A 237 -13.39 5.71 8.52
CA ILE A 237 -12.35 5.28 7.57
C ILE A 237 -12.97 4.89 6.22
N MET A 238 -14.04 4.09 6.25
CA MET A 238 -14.74 3.67 5.03
C MET A 238 -15.38 4.84 4.28
N ARG A 239 -15.96 5.83 4.98
CA ARG A 239 -16.46 7.07 4.35
C ARG A 239 -15.34 7.83 3.65
N ARG A 240 -14.16 7.92 4.26
CA ARG A 240 -13.00 8.61 3.69
C ARG A 240 -12.45 7.88 2.45
N ILE A 241 -12.33 6.55 2.48
CA ILE A 241 -11.93 5.77 1.29
C ILE A 241 -12.97 5.94 0.17
N THR A 242 -14.26 5.87 0.51
CA THR A 242 -15.37 6.06 -0.44
C THR A 242 -15.34 7.45 -1.06
N ALA A 243 -15.04 8.49 -0.29
CA ALA A 243 -14.89 9.86 -0.80
C ALA A 243 -13.76 9.95 -1.83
N ILE A 244 -12.60 9.32 -1.59
CA ILE A 244 -11.50 9.28 -2.55
C ILE A 244 -11.93 8.57 -3.86
N VAL A 245 -12.67 7.46 -3.74
CA VAL A 245 -13.16 6.72 -4.93
C VAL A 245 -14.26 7.49 -5.67
N ASP A 246 -15.12 8.22 -4.97
CA ASP A 246 -16.16 9.09 -5.54
C ASP A 246 -15.54 10.30 -6.27
N GLU A 247 -14.49 10.91 -5.71
CA GLU A 247 -13.71 11.94 -6.41
C GLU A 247 -13.07 11.39 -7.69
N LEU A 248 -12.50 10.19 -7.64
CA LEU A 248 -11.98 9.51 -8.84
C LEU A 248 -13.08 9.24 -9.87
N GLU A 249 -14.25 8.76 -9.45
CA GLU A 249 -15.39 8.47 -10.33
C GLU A 249 -15.85 9.72 -11.08
N LYS A 250 -15.95 10.84 -10.37
CA LYS A 250 -16.38 12.13 -10.95
C LYS A 250 -15.30 12.71 -11.86
N GLY A 251 -14.05 12.70 -11.43
CA GLY A 251 -12.94 13.41 -12.09
C GLY A 251 -12.18 12.62 -13.15
N THR A 252 -12.24 11.28 -13.18
CA THR A 252 -11.44 10.51 -14.14
C THR A 252 -11.86 10.78 -15.58
N THR A 253 -10.89 10.74 -16.50
CA THR A 253 -11.15 10.81 -17.95
C THR A 253 -11.42 9.44 -18.58
N SER A 254 -11.15 8.34 -17.86
CA SER A 254 -11.27 6.98 -18.37
C SER A 254 -12.67 6.39 -18.12
N PRO A 255 -13.44 6.01 -19.17
CA PRO A 255 -14.75 5.40 -18.99
C PRO A 255 -14.71 4.10 -18.19
N GLY A 256 -13.67 3.27 -18.40
CA GLY A 256 -13.51 2.01 -17.68
C GLY A 256 -13.30 2.21 -16.18
N VAL A 257 -12.48 3.20 -15.81
CA VAL A 257 -12.24 3.56 -14.40
C VAL A 257 -13.53 4.10 -13.78
N ARG A 258 -14.25 5.00 -14.48
CA ARG A 258 -15.53 5.53 -14.00
C ARG A 258 -16.56 4.43 -13.73
N ILE A 259 -16.75 3.53 -14.68
CA ILE A 259 -17.69 2.39 -14.54
C ILE A 259 -17.30 1.53 -13.34
N ARG A 260 -16.01 1.19 -13.22
CA ARG A 260 -15.57 0.32 -12.13
C ARG A 260 -15.63 0.99 -10.77
N ALA A 261 -15.29 2.27 -10.69
CA ALA A 261 -15.40 3.05 -9.46
C ALA A 261 -16.86 3.10 -9.00
N LYS A 262 -17.79 3.43 -9.89
CA LYS A 262 -19.23 3.40 -9.64
C LYS A 262 -19.72 2.03 -9.18
N GLN A 263 -19.27 0.94 -9.82
CA GLN A 263 -19.62 -0.41 -9.39
C GLN A 263 -19.14 -0.71 -7.97
N SER A 264 -17.89 -0.34 -7.64
CA SER A 264 -17.36 -0.58 -6.30
C SER A 264 -18.04 0.26 -5.21
N LEU A 265 -18.51 1.47 -5.55
CA LEU A 265 -19.28 2.34 -4.65
C LEU A 265 -20.70 1.81 -4.38
N LEU A 266 -21.22 0.97 -5.29
CA LEU A 266 -22.52 0.30 -5.16
C LEU A 266 -22.41 -1.09 -4.53
N ASP A 267 -21.25 -1.48 -3.99
CA ASP A 267 -21.09 -2.77 -3.33
C ASP A 267 -22.02 -2.85 -2.09
N ASP A 268 -22.86 -3.90 -2.05
CA ASP A 268 -23.86 -4.10 -1.01
C ASP A 268 -23.24 -4.29 0.38
N ARG A 269 -21.96 -4.67 0.48
CA ARG A 269 -21.30 -4.83 1.77
C ARG A 269 -20.95 -3.50 2.44
N LEU A 270 -20.98 -2.38 1.70
CA LEU A 270 -20.64 -1.08 2.24
C LEU A 270 -21.66 -0.64 3.31
N PRO A 271 -21.23 -0.19 4.50
CA PRO A 271 -22.13 0.08 5.64
C PRO A 271 -23.24 1.10 5.36
N PHE A 272 -23.05 1.99 4.39
CA PHE A 272 -24.00 3.05 4.02
C PHE A 272 -24.95 2.65 2.88
N ASN A 273 -24.73 1.52 2.20
CA ASN A 273 -25.64 1.01 1.16
C ASN A 273 -26.74 0.09 1.76
N ASN A 274 -26.48 -0.52 2.92
CA ASN A 274 -27.41 -1.44 3.60
C ASN A 274 -28.57 -0.78 4.35
N ILE A 275 -28.67 0.55 4.38
CA ILE A 275 -29.71 1.28 5.12
C ILE A 275 -31.13 0.99 4.57
N ALA A 276 -31.25 0.50 3.34
CA ALA A 276 -32.55 0.17 2.74
C ALA A 276 -33.11 -1.22 3.13
N GLY A 277 -32.33 -2.09 3.79
CA GLY A 277 -32.72 -3.47 4.08
C GLY A 277 -33.37 -3.72 5.44
N SER A 278 -33.23 -2.81 6.41
CA SER A 278 -33.69 -3.03 7.79
C SER A 278 -35.09 -2.47 8.10
N ASP A 279 -35.64 -1.59 7.26
CA ASP A 279 -36.98 -0.97 7.47
C ASP A 279 -38.12 -1.72 6.74
N ALA A 280 -37.83 -2.76 5.96
CA ALA A 280 -38.85 -3.50 5.20
C ALA A 280 -39.46 -4.71 5.95
N GLY A 281 -39.15 -4.87 7.25
CA GLY A 281 -39.53 -6.05 8.05
C GLY A 281 -40.55 -5.83 9.16
N SER A 282 -41.14 -4.63 9.26
CA SER A 282 -42.08 -4.30 10.33
C SER A 282 -43.27 -3.48 9.84
N GLU A 283 -44.10 -4.07 8.98
CA GLU A 283 -45.53 -3.75 8.84
C GLU A 283 -46.32 -5.04 8.56
#